data_AF-A0A661T6E3-F1
#
_entry.id   AF-A0A661T6E3-F1
#
_cell.length_a   1.000
_cell.length_b   1.000
_cell.length_c   1.000
_cell.angle_alpha   90.00
_cell.angle_beta   90.00
_cell.angle_gamma   90.00
#
_symmetry.space_group_name_H-M   'P 1'
#
loop_
_entity.id
_entity.type
_entity.pdbx_description
1 polymer ?
#
loop_
_entity_poly.entity_id
_entity_poly.type
_entity_poly.pdbx_seq_one_letter_code
_entity_poly.pdbx_strand_id
1 'polypeptide(L)'
;KTVVERMAPVMIRSLMAGREAVHSLAVRLEGLTCFKQFKVFRDFLREEVKGVRSVRQTRVTRAAVSFAVEFQGDRRRFIQRVLGHENLPFLLEADDSGEGEVTLRLKPEETRR
;
A
#
# COMPACT_ATOMS: atom_id res chain seq x y z
N LYS A 1 37.04 13.11 20.50
CA LYS A 1 36.41 11.92 19.90
C LYS A 1 35.09 11.69 20.60
N THR A 2 33.98 11.84 19.88
CA THR A 2 32.61 11.80 20.40
C THR A 2 32.15 10.35 20.56
N VAL A 3 31.71 9.96 21.76
CA VAL A 3 31.09 8.64 21.99
C VAL A 3 29.57 8.86 21.99
N VAL A 4 28.92 8.50 20.90
CA VAL A 4 27.45 8.42 20.81
C VAL A 4 27.10 7.01 20.38
N GLU A 5 27.19 6.06 21.29
CA GLU A 5 26.65 4.73 21.05
C GLU A 5 26.07 4.17 22.34
N ARG A 6 24.90 3.54 22.18
CA ARG A 6 24.17 2.71 23.15
C ARG A 6 23.03 3.37 23.92
N MET A 7 22.05 3.89 23.19
CA MET A 7 20.65 3.89 23.63
C MET A 7 19.71 3.55 22.47
N ALA A 8 19.73 2.30 22.01
CA ALA A 8 18.61 1.72 21.28
C ALA A 8 18.07 0.57 22.15
N PRO A 9 17.06 0.82 23.00
CA PRO A 9 16.71 -0.11 24.04
C PRO A 9 16.01 -1.35 23.47
N VAL A 10 16.30 -2.45 24.14
CA VAL A 10 15.69 -3.78 24.15
C VAL A 10 14.19 -3.72 24.52
N MET A 11 13.40 -2.89 23.82
CA MET A 11 12.01 -2.61 24.17
C MET A 11 10.98 -3.08 23.13
N ILE A 12 11.41 -3.73 22.04
CA ILE A 12 10.50 -4.10 20.94
C ILE A 12 9.94 -5.52 21.08
N ARG A 13 10.54 -6.41 21.89
CA ARG A 13 10.16 -7.84 21.90
C ARG A 13 8.96 -8.21 22.79
N SER A 14 8.58 -7.40 23.78
CA SER A 14 7.54 -7.80 24.75
C SER A 14 6.15 -7.16 24.55
N LEU A 15 5.98 -6.29 23.53
CA LEU A 15 4.68 -5.65 23.21
C LEU A 15 3.95 -6.30 22.02
N MET A 16 4.54 -7.33 21.38
CA MET A 16 4.06 -7.91 20.10
C MET A 16 3.35 -9.26 20.21
N ALA A 17 2.95 -9.71 21.41
CA ALA A 17 2.22 -10.98 21.55
C ALA A 17 0.76 -10.94 21.06
N GLY A 18 0.29 -9.82 20.49
CA GLY A 18 -1.08 -9.70 19.94
C GLY A 18 -1.28 -8.62 18.87
N ARG A 19 -0.22 -8.04 18.33
CA ARG A 19 -0.30 -7.05 17.23
C ARG A 19 0.46 -7.60 16.04
N GLU A 20 -0.25 -7.95 14.96
CA GLU A 20 0.38 -8.19 13.65
C GLU A 20 1.38 -7.07 13.36
N ALA A 21 2.59 -7.43 12.90
CA ALA A 21 3.64 -6.47 12.60
C ALA A 21 3.17 -5.52 11.50
N VAL A 22 3.54 -4.25 11.64
CA VAL A 22 3.29 -3.23 10.62
C VAL A 22 4.47 -3.23 9.66
N HIS A 23 4.19 -3.49 8.39
CA HIS A 23 5.17 -3.50 7.31
C HIS A 23 4.98 -2.30 6.40
N SER A 24 6.07 -1.73 5.90
CA SER A 24 6.04 -0.74 4.82
C SER A 24 6.08 -1.47 3.48
N LEU A 25 5.05 -1.25 2.66
CA LEU A 25 4.91 -1.84 1.33
C LEU A 25 5.11 -0.75 0.29
N ALA A 26 6.03 -0.95 -0.67
CA ALA A 26 6.10 -0.13 -1.86
C ALA A 26 5.01 -0.58 -2.84
N VAL A 27 4.19 0.35 -3.30
CA VAL A 27 3.08 0.09 -4.20
C VAL A 27 3.14 1.05 -5.37
N ARG A 28 2.89 0.55 -6.57
CA ARG A 28 2.81 1.32 -7.81
C ARG A 28 1.44 1.15 -8.42
N LEU A 29 0.74 2.26 -8.62
CA LEU A 29 -0.57 2.29 -9.28
C LEU A 29 -0.41 2.79 -10.71
N GLU A 30 -0.73 1.94 -11.69
CA GLU A 30 -0.59 2.22 -13.12
C GLU A 30 -1.94 2.29 -13.82
N GLY A 31 -1.98 2.94 -14.98
CA GLY A 31 -3.20 3.09 -15.78
C GLY A 31 -4.09 4.25 -15.34
N LEU A 32 -3.54 5.15 -14.51
CA LEU A 32 -4.22 6.38 -14.12
C LEU A 32 -4.34 7.33 -15.31
N THR A 33 -5.55 7.80 -15.59
CA THR A 33 -5.83 8.82 -16.62
C THR A 33 -5.75 10.23 -16.03
N CYS A 34 -5.96 10.38 -14.73
CA CYS A 34 -5.81 11.66 -14.03
C CYS A 34 -5.44 11.49 -12.55
N PHE A 35 -4.86 12.54 -11.96
CA PHE A 35 -4.46 12.54 -10.54
C PHE A 35 -5.63 12.38 -9.56
N LYS A 36 -6.86 12.72 -9.98
CA LYS A 36 -8.06 12.53 -9.15
C LYS A 36 -8.29 11.05 -8.81
N GLN A 37 -8.00 10.14 -9.74
CA GLN A 37 -8.12 8.69 -9.50
C GLN A 37 -7.16 8.22 -8.40
N PHE A 38 -5.93 8.75 -8.36
CA PHE A 38 -5.00 8.45 -7.28
C PHE A 38 -5.51 8.97 -5.93
N LYS A 39 -6.06 10.20 -5.87
CA LYS A 39 -6.65 10.72 -4.62
C LYS A 39 -7.76 9.81 -4.11
N VAL A 40 -8.72 9.45 -4.98
CA VAL A 40 -9.83 8.55 -4.63
C VAL A 40 -9.31 7.21 -4.10
N PHE A 41 -8.32 6.60 -4.77
CA PHE A 41 -7.75 5.34 -4.33
C PHE A 41 -6.99 5.45 -2.99
N ARG A 42 -6.23 6.53 -2.81
CA ARG A 42 -5.54 6.81 -1.55
C ARG A 42 -6.53 6.97 -0.40
N ASP A 43 -7.63 7.68 -0.63
CA ASP A 43 -8.65 7.91 0.38
C ASP A 43 -9.39 6.59 0.71
N PHE A 44 -9.74 5.79 -0.31
CA PHE A 44 -10.20 4.40 -0.14
C PHE A 44 -9.25 3.56 0.73
N LEU A 45 -7.95 3.55 0.44
CA LEU A 45 -6.97 2.78 1.23
C LEU A 45 -6.95 3.22 2.70
N ARG A 46 -7.15 4.51 2.98
CA ARG A 46 -7.09 5.05 4.35
C ARG A 46 -8.38 4.85 5.12
N GLU A 47 -9.51 4.92 4.45
CA GLU A 47 -10.84 4.92 5.09
C GLU A 47 -11.43 3.51 5.16
N GLU A 48 -11.25 2.71 4.10
CA GLU A 48 -11.97 1.44 3.93
C GLU A 48 -11.08 0.21 4.21
N VAL A 49 -9.78 0.27 3.87
CA VAL A 49 -8.90 -0.89 3.98
C VAL A 49 -8.38 -1.07 5.40
N LYS A 50 -9.02 -1.98 6.15
CA LYS A 50 -8.59 -2.35 7.51
C LYS A 50 -7.12 -2.76 7.55
N GLY A 51 -6.39 -2.19 8.50
CA GLY A 51 -4.97 -2.45 8.72
C GLY A 51 -4.03 -1.47 8.02
N VAL A 52 -4.52 -0.62 7.11
CA VAL A 52 -3.72 0.51 6.59
C VAL A 52 -3.60 1.58 7.68
N ARG A 53 -2.37 1.97 8.00
CA ARG A 53 -2.08 3.04 8.97
C ARG A 53 -1.71 4.35 8.30
N SER A 54 -1.11 4.28 7.12
CA SER A 54 -0.53 5.43 6.43
C SER A 54 -0.37 5.11 4.95
N VAL A 55 -0.61 6.11 4.11
CA VAL A 55 -0.39 6.06 2.67
C VAL A 55 0.38 7.31 2.28
N ARG A 56 1.61 7.15 1.80
CA ARG A 56 2.52 8.26 1.46
C ARG A 56 2.92 8.16 0.00
N GLN A 57 2.54 9.16 -0.79
CA GLN A 57 3.00 9.29 -2.16
C GLN A 57 4.53 9.45 -2.19
N THR A 58 5.22 8.64 -2.99
CA THR A 58 6.69 8.68 -3.11
C THR A 58 7.12 9.21 -4.47
N ARG A 59 6.42 8.84 -5.55
CA ARG A 59 6.76 9.26 -6.91
C ARG A 59 5.51 9.40 -7.78
N VAL A 60 5.50 10.40 -8.65
CA VAL A 60 4.45 10.59 -9.66
C VAL A 60 5.10 10.62 -11.04
N THR A 61 4.49 9.92 -11.98
CA THR A 61 4.85 9.93 -13.40
C THR A 61 3.61 10.18 -14.24
N ARG A 62 3.78 10.33 -15.56
CA ARG A 62 2.65 10.58 -16.48
C ARG A 62 1.57 9.50 -16.45
N ALA A 63 1.93 8.24 -16.18
CA ALA A 63 1.03 7.09 -16.29
C ALA A 63 0.93 6.25 -15.01
N ALA A 64 1.71 6.57 -13.98
CA ALA A 64 1.75 5.80 -12.74
C ALA A 64 2.10 6.67 -11.51
N VAL A 65 1.62 6.25 -10.35
CA VAL A 65 1.94 6.83 -9.05
C VAL A 65 2.49 5.74 -8.14
N SER A 66 3.69 5.94 -7.61
CA SER A 66 4.26 5.11 -6.55
C SER A 66 3.99 5.72 -5.19
N PHE A 67 3.72 4.88 -4.21
CA PHE A 67 3.44 5.26 -2.83
C PHE A 67 3.85 4.14 -1.87
N ALA A 68 4.17 4.53 -0.64
CA ALA A 68 4.43 3.61 0.46
C ALA A 68 3.16 3.47 1.31
N VAL A 69 2.83 2.24 1.68
CA VAL A 69 1.73 1.92 2.58
C VAL A 69 2.28 1.28 3.84
N GLU A 70 1.96 1.85 5.01
CA GLU A 70 2.17 1.15 6.28
C GLU A 70 0.96 0.28 6.56
N PHE A 71 1.13 -1.04 6.50
CA PHE A 71 0.04 -2.01 6.60
C PHE A 71 0.30 -3.01 7.72
N GLN A 72 -0.75 -3.27 8.51
CA GLN A 72 -0.76 -4.31 9.53
C GLN A 72 -1.05 -5.68 8.87
N GLY A 73 0.01 -6.45 8.68
CA GLY A 73 -0.01 -7.71 7.95
C GLY A 73 1.00 -7.73 6.80
N ASP A 74 1.02 -8.82 6.04
CA ASP A 74 1.95 -9.02 4.93
C ASP A 74 1.41 -8.51 3.58
N ARG A 75 2.31 -8.49 2.59
CA ARG A 75 2.02 -8.09 1.20
C ARG A 75 0.82 -8.81 0.59
N ARG A 76 0.71 -10.13 0.81
CA ARG A 76 -0.35 -10.95 0.22
C ARG A 76 -1.70 -10.61 0.82
N ARG A 77 -1.76 -10.43 2.15
CA ARG A 77 -2.96 -9.97 2.85
C ARG A 77 -3.42 -8.59 2.39
N PHE A 78 -2.47 -7.68 2.16
CA PHE A 78 -2.78 -6.36 1.60
C PHE A 78 -3.49 -6.49 0.25
N ILE A 79 -2.90 -7.23 -0.70
CA ILE A 79 -3.47 -7.43 -2.04
C ILE A 79 -4.87 -8.05 -1.94
N GLN A 80 -5.03 -9.10 -1.14
CA GLN A 80 -6.33 -9.75 -0.93
C GLN A 80 -7.40 -8.81 -0.37
N ARG A 81 -7.05 -7.97 0.61
CA ARG A 81 -7.99 -7.00 1.19
C ARG A 81 -8.36 -5.89 0.23
N VAL A 82 -7.42 -5.42 -0.58
CA VAL A 82 -7.67 -4.37 -1.57
C VAL A 82 -8.54 -4.90 -2.71
N LEU A 83 -8.13 -6.00 -3.35
CA LEU A 83 -8.84 -6.54 -4.52
C LEU A 83 -10.18 -7.19 -4.17
N GLY A 84 -10.33 -7.68 -2.93
CA GLY A 84 -11.57 -8.29 -2.43
C GLY A 84 -12.54 -7.29 -1.80
N HIS A 85 -12.25 -5.99 -1.80
CA HIS A 85 -13.11 -5.01 -1.16
C HIS A 85 -14.32 -4.64 -2.04
N GLU A 86 -15.52 -4.62 -1.47
CA GLU A 86 -16.76 -4.31 -2.20
C GLU A 86 -16.76 -2.87 -2.74
N ASN A 87 -16.24 -1.91 -1.96
CA ASN A 87 -16.16 -0.49 -2.33
C ASN A 87 -14.88 -0.12 -3.12
N LEU A 88 -14.24 -1.07 -3.80
CA LEU A 88 -13.06 -0.76 -4.61
C LEU A 88 -13.44 0.26 -5.71
N PRO A 89 -12.77 1.44 -5.78
CA PRO A 89 -13.25 2.55 -6.61
C PRO A 89 -13.12 2.31 -8.12
N PHE A 90 -12.34 1.32 -8.52
CA PHE A 90 -12.17 0.89 -9.90
C PHE A 90 -11.55 -0.50 -9.94
N LEU A 91 -11.79 -1.25 -11.01
CA LEU A 91 -11.24 -2.60 -11.17
C LEU A 91 -9.71 -2.55 -11.29
N LEU A 92 -9.05 -3.37 -10.46
CA LEU A 92 -7.60 -3.48 -10.39
C LEU A 92 -7.14 -4.91 -10.65
N GLU A 93 -5.96 -5.03 -11.27
CA GLU A 93 -5.16 -6.25 -11.24
C GLU A 93 -3.91 -6.01 -10.41
N ALA A 94 -3.55 -6.98 -9.58
CA ALA A 94 -2.25 -6.99 -8.93
C ALA A 94 -1.27 -7.85 -9.73
N ASP A 95 -0.09 -7.30 -9.98
CA ASP A 95 1.11 -8.06 -10.31
C ASP A 95 2.04 -8.00 -9.10
N ASP A 96 2.24 -9.16 -8.46
CA ASP A 96 3.16 -9.34 -7.33
C ASP A 96 4.44 -10.10 -7.72
N SER A 97 4.68 -10.24 -9.03
CA SER A 97 5.86 -10.88 -9.62
C SER A 97 7.17 -10.14 -9.32
N GLY A 98 7.08 -8.85 -8.96
CA GLY A 98 8.24 -8.01 -8.64
C GLY A 98 8.83 -8.25 -7.24
N GLU A 99 10.15 -8.24 -7.15
CA GLU A 99 10.86 -8.26 -5.86
C GLU A 99 10.75 -6.87 -5.19
N GLY A 100 9.89 -6.75 -4.18
CA GLY A 100 9.82 -5.59 -3.29
C GLY A 100 8.80 -4.48 -3.63
N GLU A 101 8.13 -4.51 -4.79
CA GLU A 101 7.07 -3.55 -5.16
C GLU A 101 5.80 -4.30 -5.59
N VAL A 102 4.64 -3.88 -5.08
CA VAL A 102 3.32 -4.35 -5.54
C VAL A 102 2.85 -3.46 -6.67
N THR A 103 2.59 -4.01 -7.85
CA THR A 103 2.02 -3.23 -8.95
C THR A 103 0.51 -3.47 -9.02
N LEU A 104 -0.27 -2.39 -8.98
CA LEU A 104 -1.71 -2.38 -9.16
C LEU A 104 -2.03 -1.68 -10.48
N ARG A 105 -2.70 -2.36 -11.40
CA ARG A 105 -3.06 -1.82 -12.72
C ARG A 105 -4.55 -1.62 -12.84
N LEU A 106 -4.99 -0.43 -13.23
CA LEU A 106 -6.39 -0.18 -13.57
C LEU A 106 -6.75 -1.01 -14.80
N LYS A 107 -7.83 -1.80 -14.71
CA LYS A 107 -8.43 -2.38 -15.91
C LYS A 107 -9.19 -1.29 -16.67
N PRO A 108 -9.06 -1.22 -18.00
CA PRO A 108 -10.07 -0.53 -18.78
C PRO A 108 -11.41 -1.21 -18.49
N GLU A 109 -12.44 -0.44 -18.13
CA GLU A 109 -13.81 -0.96 -18.15
C GLU A 109 -14.08 -1.43 -19.58
N GLU A 110 -14.08 -2.75 -19.79
CA GLU A 110 -14.68 -3.31 -20.99
C GLU A 110 -16.14 -2.88 -20.95
N THR A 111 -16.47 -1.89 -21.77
CA THR A 111 -17.83 -1.60 -22.20
C THR A 111 -18.45 -2.93 -22.61
N ARG A 112 -19.23 -3.53 -21.71
CA ARG A 112 -20.22 -4.54 -22.07
C ARG A 112 -21.24 -3.80 -22.91
N ARG A 113 -21.07 -3.89 -24.23
CA ARG A 113 -22.15 -3.68 -25.19
C ARG A 113 -23.22 -4.74 -25.01
#